data_AF-A0A177GEJ1-F1
#
_entry.id   AF-A0A177GEJ1-F1
#
_cell.length_a   1.000
_cell.length_b   1.000
_cell.length_c   1.000
_cell.angle_alpha   90.00
_cell.angle_beta   90.00
_cell.angle_gamma   90.00
#
_symmetry.space_group_name_H-M   'P 1'
#
loop_
_entity.id
_entity.type
_entity.pdbx_description
1 polymer ?
#
loop_
_entity_poly.entity_id
_entity_poly.type
_entity_poly.pdbx_seq_one_letter_code
_entity_poly.pdbx_strand_id
1 'polypeptide(L)'
;MLGQPEQTRESVAIKAGYDLTDSIQLYGTGTYAHRHAESYQNYRLASSLANYPGYAAIYPGGYSPLETIEENDFELTAGVKGKLAGWNWDLSTVYGRDFDNIGLTNSANLAP
;
A
#
# COMPACT_ATOMS: atom_id res chain seq x y z
N MET A 1 24.47 -6.04 11.06
CA MET A 1 23.42 -6.67 10.24
C MET A 1 22.57 -5.54 9.69
N LEU A 2 22.69 -5.23 8.39
CA LEU A 2 21.86 -4.23 7.73
C LEU A 2 20.43 -4.78 7.64
N GLY A 3 19.45 -3.92 7.91
CA GLY A 3 18.06 -4.23 8.16
C GLY A 3 17.46 -5.19 7.15
N GLN A 4 16.88 -6.28 7.66
CA GLN A 4 15.88 -7.02 6.91
C GLN A 4 14.63 -6.14 6.91
N PRO A 5 14.18 -5.64 5.76
CA PRO A 5 12.88 -5.01 5.69
C PRO A 5 11.81 -6.06 6.01
N GLU A 6 10.93 -5.74 6.96
CA GLU A 6 9.73 -6.55 7.18
C GLU A 6 8.70 -6.08 6.16
N GLN A 7 8.13 -7.02 5.40
CA GLN A 7 7.09 -6.71 4.45
C GLN A 7 5.99 -7.77 4.54
N THR A 8 4.79 -7.34 4.87
CA THR A 8 3.59 -8.16 4.83
C THR A 8 2.67 -7.60 3.75
N ARG A 9 2.18 -8.48 2.86
CA ARG A 9 1.21 -8.11 1.83
C ARG A 9 0.07 -9.10 1.79
N GLU A 10 -1.14 -8.59 1.84
CA GLU A 10 -2.37 -9.36 1.74
C GLU A 10 -3.17 -8.82 0.57
N SER A 11 -3.72 -9.69 -0.27
CA SER A 11 -4.59 -9.25 -1.36
C SER A 11 -5.76 -10.20 -1.57
N VAL A 12 -6.89 -9.61 -1.96
CA VAL A 12 -8.11 -10.32 -2.31
C VAL A 12 -8.62 -9.82 -3.64
N ALA A 13 -9.16 -10.74 -4.44
CA ALA A 13 -9.78 -10.42 -5.72
C ALA A 13 -11.10 -11.18 -5.86
N ILE A 14 -12.13 -10.48 -6.33
CA ILE A 14 -13.44 -11.06 -6.60
C ILE A 14 -13.81 -10.71 -8.05
N LYS A 15 -14.36 -11.71 -8.75
CA LYS A 15 -14.83 -11.57 -10.13
C LYS A 15 -16.27 -12.05 -10.23
N ALA A 16 -17.08 -11.31 -10.94
CA ALA A 16 -18.46 -11.66 -11.21
C ALA A 16 -18.81 -11.38 -12.68
N GLY A 17 -19.76 -12.13 -13.21
CA GLY A 17 -20.28 -11.95 -14.56
C GLY A 17 -21.74 -12.35 -14.63
N TYR A 18 -22.47 -11.73 -15.56
CA TYR A 18 -23.89 -12.00 -15.81
C TYR A 18 -24.20 -11.94 -17.30
N ASP A 19 -24.79 -13.01 -17.83
CA ASP A 19 -25.21 -13.08 -19.22
C ASP A 19 -26.58 -12.39 -19.36
N LEU A 20 -26.59 -11.20 -19.97
CA LEU A 20 -27.82 -10.45 -20.26
C LEU A 20 -28.63 -11.13 -21.38
N THR A 21 -27.92 -11.68 -22.35
CA THR A 21 -28.45 -12.43 -23.50
C THR A 21 -27.42 -13.48 -23.91
N ASP A 22 -27.76 -14.33 -24.89
CA ASP A 22 -26.82 -15.29 -25.49
C ASP A 22 -25.59 -14.63 -26.16
N SER A 23 -25.64 -13.32 -26.38
CA SER A 23 -24.60 -12.56 -27.10
C SER A 23 -24.01 -11.39 -26.32
N ILE A 24 -24.49 -11.09 -25.10
CA ILE A 24 -24.04 -9.95 -24.29
C ILE A 24 -23.83 -10.40 -22.85
N GLN A 25 -22.64 -10.14 -22.32
CA GLN A 25 -22.24 -10.42 -20.94
C GLN A 25 -21.76 -9.15 -20.25
N LEU A 26 -22.31 -8.88 -19.06
CA LEU A 26 -21.74 -7.93 -18.11
C LEU A 26 -20.69 -8.64 -17.26
N TYR A 27 -19.63 -7.94 -16.89
CA TYR A 27 -18.64 -8.46 -15.97
C TYR A 27 -18.09 -7.37 -15.06
N GLY A 28 -17.57 -7.79 -13.91
CA GLY A 28 -16.89 -6.91 -12.97
C GLY A 28 -15.79 -7.65 -12.22
N THR A 29 -14.74 -6.92 -11.86
CA THR A 29 -13.66 -7.40 -11.00
C THR A 29 -13.38 -6.35 -9.94
N GLY A 30 -13.27 -6.75 -8.68
CA GLY A 30 -12.78 -5.91 -7.60
C GLY A 30 -11.54 -6.51 -6.98
N THR A 31 -10.53 -5.68 -6.70
CA THR A 31 -9.33 -6.08 -5.96
C THR A 31 -9.12 -5.15 -4.78
N TYR A 32 -8.54 -5.71 -3.72
CA TYR A 32 -8.06 -4.96 -2.58
C TYR A 32 -6.72 -5.55 -2.15
N ALA A 33 -5.74 -4.69 -1.89
CA ALA A 33 -4.46 -5.07 -1.37
C ALA A 33 -4.07 -4.19 -0.18
N HIS A 34 -3.56 -4.81 0.86
CA HIS A 34 -2.94 -4.13 1.99
C HIS A 34 -1.46 -4.50 2.05
N ARG A 35 -0.59 -3.51 2.25
CA ARG A 35 0.84 -3.70 2.40
C ARG A 35 1.34 -2.93 3.62
N HIS A 36 1.99 -3.65 4.52
CA HIS A 36 2.82 -3.09 5.60
C HIS A 36 4.29 -3.32 5.27
N ALA A 37 5.12 -2.30 5.39
CA ALA A 37 6.56 -2.43 5.21
C ALA A 37 7.34 -1.58 6.22
N GLU A 38 8.42 -2.12 6.77
CA GLU A 38 9.30 -1.43 7.71
C GLU A 38 10.76 -1.49 7.27
N SER A 39 11.49 -0.40 7.45
CA SER A 39 12.91 -0.33 7.13
C SER A 39 13.69 0.49 8.16
N TYR A 40 14.84 -0.04 8.59
CA TYR A 40 15.76 0.68 9.45
C TYR A 40 16.51 1.75 8.66
N GLN A 41 16.40 3.00 9.09
CA GLN A 41 17.23 4.10 8.59
C GLN A 41 18.62 4.10 9.24
N ASN A 42 19.52 4.94 8.71
CA ASN A 42 20.89 5.09 9.21
C ASN A 42 20.95 5.36 10.72
N TYR A 43 21.87 4.68 11.41
CA TYR A 43 22.13 4.89 12.82
C TYR A 43 22.62 6.32 13.08
N ARG A 44 22.01 7.00 14.06
CA ARG A 44 22.36 8.35 14.49
C ARG A 44 23.02 8.29 15.86
N LEU A 45 24.23 8.86 15.97
CA LEU A 45 25.02 8.89 17.20
C LEU A 45 24.33 9.70 18.30
N ALA A 46 24.57 9.37 19.57
CA ALA A 46 24.07 10.13 20.72
C ALA A 46 24.43 11.62 20.68
N SER A 47 25.60 11.97 20.11
CA SER A 47 26.02 13.36 19.92
C SER A 47 25.07 14.18 19.05
N SER A 48 24.30 13.54 18.17
CA SER A 48 23.27 14.22 17.36
C SER A 48 22.10 14.77 18.21
N LEU A 49 21.93 14.27 19.44
CA LEU A 49 20.90 14.68 20.39
C LEU A 49 21.44 15.66 21.46
N ALA A 50 22.68 16.15 21.34
CA ALA A 50 23.31 17.01 22.36
C ALA A 50 22.50 18.27 22.70
N ASN A 51 21.76 18.83 21.73
CA ASN A 51 20.90 20.01 21.92
C ASN A 51 19.46 19.65 22.37
N TYR A 52 19.17 18.35 22.55
CA TYR A 52 17.84 17.81 22.80
C TYR A 52 17.87 16.88 24.04
N PRO A 53 18.07 17.44 25.25
CA PRO A 53 18.39 16.67 26.46
C PRO A 53 17.30 15.66 26.86
N GLY A 54 16.03 15.96 26.60
CA GLY A 54 14.93 15.00 26.82
C GLY A 54 15.05 13.76 25.92
N TYR A 55 15.49 13.92 24.68
CA TYR A 55 15.70 12.81 23.75
C TYR A 55 17.03 12.08 24.01
N ALA A 56 18.07 12.80 24.43
CA ALA A 56 19.34 12.21 24.83
C ALA A 56 19.19 11.28 26.05
N ALA A 57 18.26 11.59 26.96
CA ALA A 57 17.93 10.71 28.08
C ALA A 57 17.20 9.42 27.65
N ILE A 58 16.40 9.48 26.57
CA ILE A 58 15.67 8.33 26.02
C ILE A 58 16.59 7.45 25.16
N TYR A 59 17.52 8.05 24.42
CA TYR A 59 18.47 7.37 23.52
C TYR A 59 19.93 7.66 23.87
N PRO A 60 20.43 7.24 25.06
CA PRO A 60 21.77 7.59 25.53
C PRO A 60 22.91 7.00 24.68
N GLY A 61 22.65 5.93 23.93
CA GLY A 61 23.61 5.32 23.01
C GLY A 61 23.55 5.84 21.56
N GLY A 62 22.50 6.58 21.20
CA GLY A 62 22.09 6.83 19.81
C GLY A 62 20.85 6.02 19.42
N TYR A 63 20.34 6.22 18.21
CA TYR A 63 19.10 5.62 17.74
C TYR A 63 19.11 5.37 16.22
N SER A 64 18.30 4.43 15.75
CA SER A 64 18.06 4.17 14.33
C SER A 64 16.57 4.37 14.08
N PRO A 65 16.15 5.41 13.34
CA PRO A 65 14.75 5.58 12.98
C PRO A 65 14.25 4.38 12.17
N LEU A 66 12.99 4.02 12.38
CA LEU A 66 12.30 3.02 11.60
C LEU A 66 11.29 3.75 10.68
N GLU A 67 11.44 3.57 9.38
CA GLU A 67 10.49 4.07 8.39
C GLU A 67 9.44 3.00 8.14
N THR A 68 8.17 3.35 8.33
CA THR A 68 7.04 2.44 8.17
C THR A 68 6.17 2.93 7.01
N ILE A 69 5.71 2.02 6.16
CA ILE A 69 4.77 2.30 5.08
C ILE A 69 3.57 1.39 5.27
N GLU A 70 2.40 1.99 5.39
CA GLU A 70 1.11 1.30 5.28
C GLU A 70 0.42 1.78 4.01
N GLU A 71 0.11 0.84 3.11
CA GLU A 71 -0.57 1.09 1.85
C GLU A 71 -1.86 0.28 1.76
N ASN A 72 -2.93 0.94 1.33
CA ASN A 72 -4.17 0.29 0.92
C ASN A 72 -4.48 0.67 -0.52
N ASP A 73 -4.53 -0.34 -1.39
CA ASP A 73 -4.84 -0.23 -2.81
C ASP A 73 -6.17 -0.92 -3.07
N PHE A 74 -7.07 -0.24 -3.78
CA PHE A 74 -8.26 -0.86 -4.34
C PHE A 74 -8.41 -0.55 -5.82
N GLU A 75 -8.90 -1.54 -6.58
CA GLU A 75 -9.29 -1.38 -7.98
C GLU A 75 -10.65 -2.03 -8.24
N LEU A 76 -11.47 -1.35 -9.03
CA LEU A 76 -12.75 -1.83 -9.52
C LEU A 76 -12.80 -1.71 -11.04
N THR A 77 -13.00 -2.84 -11.72
CA THR A 77 -13.26 -2.92 -13.15
C THR A 77 -14.73 -3.25 -13.37
N ALA A 78 -15.38 -2.54 -14.28
CA ALA A 78 -16.70 -2.89 -14.80
C ALA A 78 -16.68 -2.90 -16.33
N GLY A 79 -17.29 -3.90 -16.94
CA GLY A 79 -17.29 -4.05 -18.38
C GLY A 79 -18.49 -4.77 -18.95
N VAL A 80 -18.66 -4.61 -20.25
CA VAL A 80 -19.65 -5.29 -21.06
C VAL A 80 -18.98 -5.78 -22.34
N LYS A 81 -19.25 -7.03 -22.71
CA LYS A 81 -18.71 -7.64 -23.91
C LYS A 81 -19.77 -8.44 -24.63
N GLY A 82 -19.57 -8.68 -25.91
CA GLY A 82 -20.53 -9.42 -26.70
C GLY A 82 -20.13 -9.66 -28.13
N LYS A 83 -21.10 -10.17 -28.90
CA LYS A 83 -20.95 -10.45 -30.34
C LYS A 83 -22.04 -9.74 -31.15
N LEU A 84 -21.63 -8.94 -32.14
CA LEU A 84 -22.52 -8.21 -33.04
C LEU A 84 -22.09 -8.41 -34.49
N ALA A 85 -23.00 -8.88 -35.36
CA ALA A 85 -22.74 -9.10 -36.79
C ALA A 85 -21.47 -9.95 -37.08
N GLY A 86 -21.19 -10.94 -36.24
CA GLY A 86 -20.01 -11.80 -36.36
C GLY A 86 -18.76 -11.29 -35.63
N TRP A 87 -18.75 -10.02 -35.20
CA TRP A 87 -17.64 -9.37 -34.51
C TRP A 87 -17.77 -9.47 -32.99
N ASN A 88 -16.66 -9.78 -32.32
CA ASN A 88 -16.57 -9.68 -30.86
C ASN A 88 -16.16 -8.27 -30.47
N TRP A 89 -16.75 -7.75 -29.40
CA TRP A 89 -16.43 -6.44 -28.84
C TRP A 89 -16.40 -6.51 -27.32
N ASP A 90 -15.61 -5.64 -26.70
CA ASP A 90 -15.48 -5.50 -25.24
C ASP A 90 -15.27 -4.01 -24.93
N LEU A 91 -16.06 -3.49 -24.00
CA LEU A 91 -15.95 -2.15 -23.48
C LEU A 91 -15.91 -2.22 -21.96
N SER A 92 -14.88 -1.64 -21.35
CA SER A 92 -14.71 -1.60 -19.91
C SER A 92 -14.17 -0.28 -19.40
N THR A 93 -14.37 -0.07 -18.11
CA THR A 93 -13.81 1.03 -17.34
C THR A 93 -13.19 0.48 -16.06
N VAL A 94 -12.12 1.13 -15.63
CA VAL A 94 -11.38 0.78 -14.42
C VAL A 94 -11.29 2.03 -13.57
N TYR A 95 -11.55 1.87 -12.27
CA TYR A 95 -11.37 2.89 -11.27
C TYR A 95 -10.59 2.30 -10.11
N GLY A 96 -9.45 2.90 -9.77
CA GLY A 96 -8.63 2.49 -8.64
C GLY A 96 -8.17 3.70 -7.83
N ARG A 97 -7.73 3.43 -6.60
CA ARG A 97 -7.15 4.44 -5.72
C ARG A 97 -6.24 3.80 -4.68
N ASP A 98 -5.13 4.49 -4.48
CA ASP A 98 -4.10 4.11 -3.51
C ASP A 98 -4.13 5.09 -2.33
N PHE A 99 -4.00 4.56 -1.13
CA PHE A 99 -3.81 5.32 0.10
C PHE A 99 -2.53 4.87 0.78
N ASP A 100 -1.50 5.71 0.66
CA ASP A 100 -0.22 5.52 1.32
C ASP A 100 -0.13 6.37 2.59
N ASN A 101 0.26 5.74 3.69
CA ASN A 101 0.64 6.41 4.93
C ASN A 101 2.10 6.08 5.26
N ILE A 102 2.93 7.12 5.29
CA ILE A 102 4.37 7.01 5.58
C ILE A 102 4.59 7.51 7.01
N GLY A 103 4.98 6.59 7.88
CA GLY A 103 5.27 6.82 9.29
C GLY A 103 6.76 6.74 9.60
N LEU A 104 7.16 7.35 10.72
CA LEU A 104 8.54 7.37 11.18
C LEU A 104 8.59 7.10 12.69
N THR A 105 8.80 5.83 13.04
CA THR A 105 8.82 5.32 14.42
C THR A 105 10.26 5.29 14.95
N ASN A 106 10.46 5.33 16.28
CA ASN A 106 11.78 5.45 16.90
C ASN A 106 12.63 6.64 16.38
N SER A 107 11.95 7.74 16.06
CA SER A 107 12.59 8.98 15.64
C SER A 107 12.61 9.98 16.79
N ALA A 108 13.59 10.90 16.80
CA ALA A 108 13.58 12.06 17.68
C ALA A 108 12.60 13.17 17.21
N ASN A 109 11.63 12.81 16.36
CA ASN A 109 10.57 13.69 15.85
C ASN A 109 9.21 13.16 16.33
N LEU A 110 8.94 13.26 17.63
CA LEU A 110 7.59 13.15 18.15
C LEU A 110 6.90 14.50 17.87
N ALA A 111 6.18 14.59 16.75
CA ALA A 111 5.26 15.70 16.56
C ALA A 111 4.09 15.53 17.57
N PRO A 112 3.72 16.58 18.33
CA PRO A 112 2.54 16.56 19.19
C PRO A 112 1.23 16.51 18.39
#